data_AF-A0A8X6NA09-F1
#
_entry.id   AF-A0A8X6NA09-F1
#
_cell.length_a   1.000
_cell.length_b   1.000
_cell.length_c   1.000
_cell.angle_alpha   90.00
_cell.angle_beta   90.00
_cell.angle_gamma   90.00
#
_symmetry.space_group_name_H-M   'P 1'
#
loop_
_entity.id
_entity.type
_entity.pdbx_description
1 polymer ?
#
loop_
_entity_poly.entity_id
_entity_poly.type
_entity_poly.pdbx_seq_one_letter_code
_entity_poly.pdbx_strand_id
1 'polypeptide(L)'
;MSHKDSAMTLSIARVSVKVPPFWRVNPEEWFGQMEIQIILPRIKIEITKFLHIISAFLPEELDIVGDIILNPPAEKPYTALRNRLCSQYADSEKQRLHDLIFGMQLGDHKPSRLLLEMRSKAGNTMMEKLLKSLFLQRLHAHVQQILAISNDQLEKLAEVADGMRAAAGHIS
;
A
#
# COMPACT_ATOMS: atom_id res chain seq x y z
N MET A 1 -53.27 16.34 30.55
CA MET A 1 -52.03 16.87 29.94
C MET A 1 -50.86 16.56 30.86
N SER A 2 -49.71 16.21 30.26
CA SER A 2 -48.35 16.14 30.84
C SER A 2 -48.03 14.96 31.76
N HIS A 3 -46.92 14.25 31.64
CA HIS A 3 -45.85 14.16 30.63
C HIS A 3 -45.25 12.75 30.78
N LYS A 4 -44.99 12.08 29.65
CA LYS A 4 -44.27 10.81 29.57
C LYS A 4 -42.86 11.12 29.06
N ASP A 5 -41.93 11.40 29.97
CA ASP A 5 -40.52 11.54 29.59
C ASP A 5 -39.87 10.16 29.64
N SER A 6 -40.02 9.46 28.52
CA SER A 6 -39.28 8.25 28.20
C SER A 6 -37.84 8.65 27.91
N ALA A 7 -36.92 8.39 28.84
CA ALA A 7 -35.50 8.54 28.60
C ALA A 7 -35.09 7.59 27.45
N MET A 8 -34.85 8.16 26.26
CA MET A 8 -34.19 7.45 25.16
C MET A 8 -32.76 7.16 25.58
N THR A 9 -32.53 5.93 26.06
CA THR A 9 -31.19 5.41 26.28
C THR A 9 -30.54 5.25 24.90
N LEU A 10 -29.66 6.19 24.55
CA LEU A 10 -28.87 6.10 23.33
C LEU A 10 -27.87 4.96 23.51
N SER A 11 -28.20 3.77 22.99
CA SER A 11 -27.26 2.66 22.85
C SER A 11 -26.13 3.10 21.91
N ILE A 12 -25.03 3.60 22.48
CA ILE A 12 -23.79 3.80 21.74
C ILE A 12 -23.25 2.41 21.43
N ALA A 13 -23.51 1.91 20.22
CA ALA A 13 -22.81 0.74 19.71
C ALA A 13 -21.31 1.07 19.72
N ARG A 14 -20.55 0.39 20.59
CA ARG A 14 -19.11 0.57 20.72
C ARG A 14 -18.47 0.04 19.44
N VAL A 15 -18.18 0.93 18.49
CA VAL A 15 -17.58 0.48 17.22
C VAL A 15 -16.16 0.01 17.51
N SER A 16 -15.94 -1.29 17.39
CA SER A 16 -14.61 -1.87 17.48
C SER A 16 -13.91 -1.65 16.14
N VAL A 17 -12.91 -0.77 16.12
CA VAL A 17 -11.96 -0.68 15.00
C VAL A 17 -11.06 -1.90 15.08
N LYS A 18 -11.10 -2.77 14.06
CA LYS A 18 -10.16 -3.88 13.94
C LYS A 18 -8.87 -3.35 13.33
N VAL A 19 -7.81 -3.33 14.13
CA VAL A 19 -6.48 -2.90 13.68
C VAL A 19 -5.70 -4.14 13.26
N PRO A 20 -5.30 -4.28 11.98
CA PRO A 20 -4.44 -5.37 11.53
C PRO A 20 -2.98 -5.14 12.00
N PRO A 21 -2.14 -6.19 12.00
CA PRO A 21 -0.71 -6.04 12.27
C PRO A 21 -0.06 -4.98 11.38
N PHE A 22 0.88 -4.23 11.94
CA PHE A 22 1.55 -3.12 11.22
C PHE A 22 2.43 -3.62 10.06
N TRP A 23 2.37 -2.94 8.90
CA TRP A 23 3.15 -3.33 7.72
C TRP A 23 4.44 -2.51 7.58
N ARG A 24 5.56 -3.07 8.05
CA ARG A 24 6.89 -2.42 7.99
C ARG A 24 7.41 -2.23 6.56
N VAL A 25 6.99 -3.08 5.62
CA VAL A 25 7.39 -2.99 4.21
C VAL A 25 6.65 -1.86 3.49
N ASN A 26 5.41 -1.58 3.89
CA ASN A 26 4.57 -0.57 3.24
C ASN A 26 3.69 0.15 4.26
N PRO A 27 4.28 1.01 5.11
CA PRO A 27 3.57 1.68 6.18
C PRO A 27 2.50 2.63 5.65
N GLU A 28 2.71 3.26 4.49
CA GLU A 28 1.74 4.18 3.89
C GLU A 28 0.43 3.49 3.51
N GLU A 29 0.49 2.32 2.88
CA GLU A 29 -0.71 1.55 2.53
C GLU A 29 -1.46 1.07 3.77
N TRP A 30 -0.73 0.66 4.80
CA TRP A 30 -1.32 0.28 6.08
C TRP A 30 -2.09 1.44 6.71
N PHE A 31 -1.50 2.64 6.73
CA PHE A 31 -2.19 3.85 7.20
C PHE A 31 -3.40 4.22 6.31
N GLY A 32 -3.30 4.03 4.99
CA GLY A 32 -4.43 4.20 4.08
C GLY A 32 -5.60 3.26 4.40
N GLN A 33 -5.30 1.99 4.69
CA GLN A 33 -6.30 1.02 5.13
C GLN A 33 -6.91 1.41 6.50
N MET A 34 -6.09 1.88 7.43
CA MET A 34 -6.57 2.33 8.74
C MET A 34 -7.48 3.54 8.64
N GLU A 35 -7.18 4.49 7.76
CA GLU A 35 -8.07 5.62 7.51
C GLU A 35 -9.45 5.15 7.06
N ILE A 36 -9.55 4.16 6.17
CA ILE A 36 -10.84 3.57 5.76
C ILE A 36 -11.57 2.97 6.96
N GLN A 37 -10.88 2.15 7.76
CA GLN A 37 -11.45 1.48 8.94
C GLN A 37 -11.90 2.46 10.03
N ILE A 38 -11.27 3.62 10.12
CA ILE A 38 -11.56 4.70 11.09
C ILE A 38 -12.65 5.66 10.55
N ILE A 39 -12.74 5.85 9.23
CA ILE A 39 -13.78 6.65 8.57
C ILE A 39 -15.16 5.98 8.70
N LEU A 40 -15.23 4.64 8.57
CA LEU A 40 -16.48 3.88 8.69
C LEU A 40 -17.25 4.17 10.01
N PRO A 41 -16.62 4.20 11.20
CA PRO A 41 -17.26 4.64 12.45
C PRO A 41 -17.39 6.15 12.63
N ARG A 42 -17.02 6.97 11.64
CA ARG A 42 -16.99 8.44 11.70
C ARG A 42 -16.06 9.00 12.78
N ILE A 43 -14.96 8.31 13.09
CA ILE A 43 -13.96 8.79 14.04
C ILE A 43 -13.09 9.84 13.33
N LYS A 44 -13.28 11.11 13.69
CA LYS A 44 -12.57 12.24 13.08
C LYS A 44 -11.52 12.88 13.99
N ILE A 45 -11.54 12.58 15.28
CA ILE A 45 -10.71 13.24 16.27
C ILE A 45 -9.32 12.58 16.28
N GLU A 46 -8.26 13.37 16.06
CA GLU A 46 -6.87 12.89 15.97
C GLU A 46 -6.45 12.05 17.17
N ILE A 47 -6.75 12.50 18.40
CA ILE A 47 -6.39 11.74 19.61
C ILE A 47 -7.10 10.39 19.67
N THR A 48 -8.35 10.31 19.21
CA THR A 48 -9.08 9.05 19.15
C THR A 48 -8.45 8.10 18.14
N LYS A 49 -8.04 8.60 16.96
CA LYS A 49 -7.32 7.77 15.98
C LYS A 49 -6.00 7.25 16.56
N PHE A 50 -5.22 8.14 17.18
CA PHE A 50 -3.96 7.82 17.83
C PHE A 50 -4.11 6.69 18.85
N LEU A 51 -5.08 6.79 19.76
CA LEU A 51 -5.32 5.78 20.80
C LEU A 51 -5.75 4.40 20.23
N HIS A 52 -6.55 4.39 19.17
CA HIS A 52 -6.92 3.13 18.51
C HIS A 52 -5.71 2.42 17.92
N ILE A 53 -4.77 3.17 17.34
CA ILE A 53 -3.59 2.62 16.70
C ILE A 53 -2.59 2.10 17.75
N ILE A 54 -2.24 2.94 18.73
CA ILE A 54 -1.27 2.59 19.78
C ILE A 54 -1.72 1.37 20.59
N SER A 55 -3.03 1.22 20.84
CA SER A 55 -3.55 0.06 21.59
C SER A 55 -3.42 -1.28 20.87
N ALA A 56 -3.06 -1.28 19.58
CA ALA A 56 -2.89 -2.49 18.76
C ALA A 56 -1.44 -2.76 18.34
N PHE A 57 -0.50 -1.88 18.70
CA PHE A 57 0.92 -2.02 18.32
C PHE A 57 1.66 -3.01 19.22
N LEU A 58 2.65 -3.68 18.65
CA LEU A 58 3.56 -4.54 19.40
C LEU A 58 4.71 -3.70 19.98
N PRO A 59 5.46 -4.21 20.98
CA PRO A 59 6.53 -3.46 21.63
C PRO A 59 7.52 -2.83 20.65
N GLU A 60 7.85 -3.51 19.56
CA GLU A 60 8.80 -3.02 18.56
C GLU A 60 8.32 -1.74 17.85
N GLU A 61 7.01 -1.60 17.61
CA GLU A 61 6.45 -0.37 17.06
C GLU A 61 6.39 0.74 18.11
N LEU A 62 6.07 0.40 19.36
CA LEU A 62 5.96 1.36 20.46
C LEU A 62 7.30 2.02 20.78
N ASP A 63 8.40 1.27 20.70
CA ASP A 63 9.76 1.78 20.91
C ASP A 63 10.14 2.89 19.91
N ILE A 64 9.64 2.83 18.67
CA ILE A 64 9.91 3.82 17.62
C ILE A 64 9.22 5.16 17.90
N VAL A 65 8.08 5.13 18.61
CA VAL A 65 7.21 6.30 18.82
C VAL A 65 7.03 6.63 20.30
N GLY A 66 7.92 6.12 21.17
CA GLY A 66 7.80 6.25 22.62
C GLY A 66 7.75 7.70 23.09
N ASP A 67 8.50 8.59 22.44
CA ASP A 67 8.46 10.04 22.69
C ASP A 67 7.07 10.64 22.42
N ILE A 68 6.44 10.22 21.33
CA ILE A 68 5.09 10.66 20.91
C ILE A 68 4.02 10.08 21.85
N ILE A 69 4.21 8.87 22.37
CA ILE A 69 3.29 8.27 23.35
C ILE A 69 3.34 9.00 24.68
N LEU A 70 4.56 9.28 25.17
CA LEU A 70 4.76 9.94 26.46
C LEU A 70 4.35 11.42 26.43
N ASN A 71 4.57 12.08 25.28
CA ASN A 71 4.25 13.50 25.09
C ASN A 71 3.53 13.70 23.75
N PRO A 72 2.24 13.34 23.64
CA PRO A 72 1.51 13.44 22.38
C PRO A 72 1.34 14.92 21.97
N PRO A 73 1.60 15.26 20.70
CA PRO A 73 1.32 16.60 20.18
C PRO A 73 -0.14 17.00 20.40
N ALA A 74 -0.37 18.26 20.78
CA ALA A 74 -1.71 18.73 21.18
C ALA A 74 -2.74 18.70 20.03
N GLU A 75 -2.31 19.00 18.79
CA GLU A 75 -3.25 19.11 17.66
C GLU A 75 -3.32 17.85 16.79
N LYS A 76 -2.17 17.23 16.48
CA LYS A 76 -2.07 16.20 15.44
C LYS A 76 -1.25 14.97 15.85
N PRO A 77 -1.60 14.29 16.96
CA PRO A 77 -0.85 13.14 17.46
C PRO A 77 -0.85 11.95 16.48
N TYR A 78 -1.98 11.69 15.79
CA TYR A 78 -2.06 10.61 14.80
C TYR A 78 -1.21 10.92 13.55
N THR A 79 -1.26 12.17 13.08
CA THR A 79 -0.42 12.61 11.96
C THR A 79 1.08 12.48 12.29
N ALA A 80 1.48 12.89 13.50
CA ALA A 80 2.86 12.77 13.95
C ALA A 80 3.31 11.30 14.03
N LEU A 81 2.46 10.43 14.57
CA LEU A 81 2.67 8.98 14.60
C LEU A 81 2.88 8.40 13.20
N ARG A 82 1.98 8.73 12.26
CA ARG A 82 2.05 8.29 10.86
C ARG A 82 3.36 8.72 10.22
N ASN A 83 3.73 9.99 10.36
CA ASN A 83 4.96 10.52 9.78
C ASN A 83 6.20 9.82 10.34
N ARG A 84 6.29 9.65 11.66
CA ARG A 84 7.43 8.96 12.31
C ARG A 84 7.61 7.54 11.78
N LEU A 85 6.52 6.76 11.73
CA LEU A 85 6.58 5.38 11.27
C LEU A 85 6.89 5.28 9.77
N CYS A 86 6.24 6.10 8.93
CA CYS A 86 6.57 6.13 7.51
C CYS A 86 8.04 6.52 7.27
N SER A 87 8.57 7.50 7.99
CA SER A 87 9.98 7.91 7.89
C SER A 87 10.94 6.82 8.38
N GLN A 88 10.60 6.12 9.48
CA GLN A 88 11.45 5.05 10.01
C GLN A 88 11.66 3.90 9.02
N TYR A 89 10.63 3.58 8.23
CA TYR A 89 10.67 2.50 7.24
C TYR A 89 10.89 3.01 5.81
N ALA A 90 11.32 4.27 5.62
CA ALA A 90 11.61 4.82 4.30
C ALA A 90 12.77 4.09 3.60
N ASP A 91 13.71 3.50 4.35
CA ASP A 91 14.77 2.68 3.75
C ASP A 91 14.23 1.37 3.15
N SER A 92 13.15 0.81 3.72
CA SER A 92 12.41 -0.29 3.09
C SER A 92 11.79 0.14 1.75
N GLU A 93 11.34 1.40 1.63
CA GLU A 93 10.84 1.93 0.36
C GLU A 93 11.96 2.06 -0.68
N LYS A 94 13.12 2.59 -0.29
CA LYS A 94 14.29 2.64 -1.18
C LYS A 94 14.72 1.25 -1.63
N GLN A 95 14.73 0.28 -0.72
CA GLN A 95 15.06 -1.11 -1.06
C GLN A 95 14.02 -1.71 -2.00
N ARG A 96 12.72 -1.43 -1.79
CA ARG A 96 11.64 -1.85 -2.69
C ARG A 96 11.82 -1.29 -4.09
N LEU A 97 12.20 -0.01 -4.22
CA LEU A 97 12.51 0.62 -5.51
C LEU A 97 13.78 0.02 -6.13
N HIS A 98 14.82 -0.22 -5.34
CA HIS A 98 16.04 -0.88 -5.80
C HIS A 98 15.74 -2.28 -6.37
N ASP A 99 14.95 -3.09 -5.67
CA ASP A 99 14.52 -4.40 -6.12
C ASP A 99 13.69 -4.34 -7.40
N LEU A 100 12.84 -3.33 -7.54
CA LEU A 100 12.06 -3.09 -8.76
C LEU A 100 12.95 -2.76 -9.97
N ILE A 101 13.95 -1.89 -9.77
CA ILE A 101 14.84 -1.40 -10.83
C ILE A 101 15.93 -2.42 -11.19
N PHE A 102 16.40 -3.23 -10.24
CA PHE A 102 17.55 -4.12 -10.46
C PHE A 102 17.27 -5.60 -10.17
N GLY A 103 16.37 -5.90 -9.24
CA GLY A 103 16.16 -7.26 -8.72
C GLY A 103 15.12 -8.10 -9.47
N MET A 104 14.16 -7.47 -10.15
CA MET A 104 13.11 -8.21 -10.87
C MET A 104 13.56 -8.69 -12.23
N GLN A 105 13.40 -9.99 -12.49
CA GLN A 105 13.64 -10.61 -13.79
C GLN A 105 12.40 -11.39 -14.23
N LEU A 106 12.20 -11.51 -15.54
CA LEU A 106 11.07 -12.26 -16.09
C LEU A 106 11.17 -13.76 -15.75
N GLY A 107 12.36 -14.36 -15.91
CA GLY A 107 12.56 -15.79 -15.69
C GLY A 107 11.51 -16.64 -16.41
N ASP A 108 10.92 -17.60 -15.69
CA ASP A 108 9.85 -18.47 -16.20
C ASP A 108 8.44 -17.91 -16.01
N HIS A 109 8.31 -16.70 -15.48
CA HIS A 109 7.03 -16.09 -15.21
C HIS A 109 6.38 -15.55 -16.48
N LYS A 110 5.04 -15.50 -16.46
CA LYS A 110 4.27 -14.76 -17.47
C LYS A 110 4.59 -13.27 -17.38
N PRO A 111 4.85 -12.59 -18.51
CA PRO A 111 4.93 -11.12 -18.56
C PRO A 111 3.81 -10.39 -17.80
N SER A 112 2.55 -10.82 -17.90
CA SER A 112 1.44 -10.24 -17.13
C SER A 112 1.62 -10.34 -15.61
N ARG A 113 2.14 -11.47 -15.12
CA ARG A 113 2.42 -11.69 -13.71
C ARG A 113 3.58 -10.83 -13.22
N LEU A 114 4.64 -10.71 -14.03
CA LEU A 114 5.75 -9.81 -13.74
C LEU A 114 5.26 -8.36 -13.62
N LEU A 115 4.43 -7.90 -14.56
CA LEU A 115 3.88 -6.55 -14.52
C LEU A 115 3.07 -6.29 -13.24
N LEU A 116 2.26 -7.24 -12.81
CA LEU A 116 1.48 -7.12 -11.58
C LEU A 116 2.39 -6.94 -10.36
N GLU A 117 3.48 -7.72 -10.28
CA GLU A 117 4.45 -7.60 -9.20
C GLU A 117 5.20 -6.25 -9.26
N MET A 118 5.59 -5.81 -10.47
CA MET A 118 6.23 -4.51 -10.68
C MET A 118 5.31 -3.37 -10.23
N ARG A 119 4.01 -3.42 -10.54
CA ARG A 119 3.01 -2.44 -10.06
C ARG A 119 2.89 -2.45 -8.54
N SER A 120 2.81 -3.63 -7.93
CA SER A 120 2.71 -3.78 -6.48
C SER A 120 3.93 -3.18 -5.76
N LYS A 121 5.15 -3.35 -6.30
CA LYS A 121 6.35 -2.73 -5.73
C LYS A 121 6.53 -1.26 -6.07
N ALA A 122 6.04 -0.81 -7.23
CA ALA A 122 6.05 0.60 -7.61
C ALA A 122 5.15 1.45 -6.71
N GLY A 123 3.99 0.90 -6.30
CA GLY A 123 2.95 1.66 -5.61
C GLY A 123 2.60 2.94 -6.36
N ASN A 124 2.45 4.05 -5.64
CA ASN A 124 2.24 5.39 -6.21
C ASN A 124 3.55 6.15 -6.47
N THR A 125 4.71 5.56 -6.18
CA THR A 125 6.00 6.25 -6.20
C THR A 125 6.58 6.40 -7.60
N MET A 126 6.22 5.52 -8.55
CA MET A 126 6.80 5.51 -9.91
C MET A 126 5.82 5.94 -11.00
N MET A 127 6.30 6.78 -11.93
CA MET A 127 5.54 7.18 -13.11
C MET A 127 5.26 5.99 -14.04
N GLU A 128 4.03 5.92 -14.54
CA GLU A 128 3.56 4.89 -15.49
C GLU A 128 4.49 4.71 -16.70
N LYS A 129 5.03 5.81 -17.23
CA LYS A 129 5.98 5.79 -18.36
C LYS A 129 7.30 5.09 -18.01
N LEU A 130 7.80 5.31 -16.79
CA LEU A 130 9.02 4.65 -16.31
C LEU A 130 8.76 3.17 -16.05
N LEU A 131 7.61 2.83 -15.46
CA LEU A 131 7.18 1.45 -15.26
C LEU A 131 7.08 0.70 -16.60
N LYS A 132 6.47 1.30 -17.62
CA LYS A 132 6.41 0.75 -18.98
C LYS A 132 7.80 0.50 -19.55
N SER A 133 8.72 1.46 -19.42
CA SER A 133 10.11 1.31 -19.88
C SER A 133 10.82 0.15 -19.20
N LEU A 134 10.75 0.08 -17.87
CA LEU A 134 11.36 -1.01 -17.09
C LEU A 134 10.76 -2.37 -17.45
N PHE A 135 9.43 -2.44 -17.57
CA PHE A 135 8.74 -3.68 -17.95
C PHE A 135 9.23 -4.18 -19.32
N LEU A 136 9.27 -3.31 -20.32
CA LEU A 136 9.74 -3.67 -21.66
C LEU A 136 11.20 -4.12 -21.66
N GLN A 137 12.06 -3.54 -20.82
CA GLN A 137 13.46 -3.97 -20.64
C GLN A 137 13.60 -5.36 -20.01
N ARG A 138 12.56 -5.90 -19.36
CA ARG A 138 12.58 -7.28 -18.82
C ARG A 138 12.14 -8.34 -19.83
N LEU A 139 11.58 -7.93 -20.97
CA LEU A 139 11.14 -8.84 -22.00
C LEU A 139 12.29 -9.22 -22.94
N HIS A 140 12.12 -10.29 -23.69
CA HIS A 140 13.08 -10.69 -24.72
C HIS A 140 13.12 -9.64 -25.84
N ALA A 141 14.29 -9.41 -26.43
CA ALA A 141 14.53 -8.32 -27.38
C ALA A 141 13.49 -8.25 -28.53
N HIS A 142 13.09 -9.39 -29.09
CA HIS A 142 12.10 -9.42 -30.18
C HIS A 142 10.69 -8.97 -29.72
N VAL A 143 10.27 -9.38 -28.52
CA VAL A 143 9.00 -8.95 -27.92
C VAL A 143 9.05 -7.45 -27.62
N GLN A 144 10.17 -6.99 -27.05
CA GLN A 144 10.37 -5.57 -26.74
C GLN A 144 10.24 -4.69 -27.98
N GLN A 145 10.85 -5.07 -29.11
CA GLN A 145 10.79 -4.30 -30.36
C GLN A 145 9.36 -4.17 -30.90
N ILE A 146 8.59 -5.25 -30.85
CA ILE A 146 7.20 -5.28 -31.33
C ILE A 146 6.29 -4.44 -30.42
N LEU A 147 6.49 -4.50 -29.10
CA LEU A 147 5.66 -3.78 -28.14
C LEU A 147 6.05 -2.31 -27.97
N ALA A 148 7.30 -1.93 -28.25
CA ALA A 148 7.79 -0.56 -28.10
C ALA A 148 7.10 0.44 -29.04
N ILE A 149 6.61 -0.01 -30.18
CA ILE A 149 5.86 0.81 -31.15
C ILE A 149 4.36 0.93 -30.82
N SER A 150 3.86 0.15 -29.85
CA SER A 150 2.46 0.19 -29.47
C SER A 150 2.16 1.27 -28.43
N ASN A 151 1.11 2.03 -28.69
CA ASN A 151 0.52 3.02 -27.78
C ASN A 151 -0.55 2.42 -26.85
N ASP A 152 -0.68 1.09 -26.83
CA ASP A 152 -1.60 0.41 -25.93
C ASP A 152 -1.21 0.59 -24.44
N GLN A 153 -2.21 0.36 -23.59
CA GLN A 153 -2.04 0.30 -22.13
C GLN A 153 -1.11 -0.85 -21.74
N LEU A 154 -0.39 -0.66 -20.63
CA LEU A 154 0.66 -1.56 -20.19
C LEU A 154 0.13 -2.99 -19.93
N GLU A 155 -1.09 -3.11 -19.43
CA GLU A 155 -1.82 -4.37 -19.22
C GLU A 155 -1.96 -5.15 -20.54
N LYS A 156 -2.44 -4.47 -21.58
CA LYS A 156 -2.64 -5.06 -22.91
C LYS A 156 -1.31 -5.47 -23.54
N LEU A 157 -0.24 -4.69 -23.34
CA LEU A 157 1.10 -5.06 -23.79
C LEU A 157 1.59 -6.35 -23.09
N ALA A 158 1.29 -6.51 -21.81
CA ALA A 158 1.66 -7.71 -21.06
C ALA A 158 0.86 -8.95 -21.50
N GLU A 159 -0.42 -8.78 -21.84
CA GLU A 159 -1.24 -9.86 -22.45
C GLU A 159 -0.71 -10.29 -23.82
N VAL A 160 -0.32 -9.34 -24.67
CA VAL A 160 0.31 -9.66 -25.96
C VAL A 160 1.64 -10.38 -25.75
N ALA A 161 2.46 -9.93 -24.80
CA ALA A 161 3.71 -10.59 -24.44
C ALA A 161 3.50 -12.03 -23.95
N ASP A 162 2.45 -12.29 -23.15
CA ASP A 162 2.06 -13.63 -22.73
C ASP A 162 1.75 -14.53 -23.93
N GLY A 163 0.97 -14.02 -24.91
CA GLY A 163 0.62 -14.74 -26.13
C GLY A 163 1.84 -15.06 -27.00
N MET A 164 2.77 -14.12 -27.14
CA MET A 164 4.01 -14.32 -27.89
C MET A 164 4.91 -15.38 -27.24
N ARG A 165 5.01 -15.38 -25.89
CA ARG A 165 5.76 -16.41 -25.14
C ARG A 165 5.13 -17.79 -25.32
N ALA A 166 3.80 -17.90 -25.27
CA ALA A 166 3.10 -19.15 -25.48
C ALA A 166 3.35 -19.69 -26.90
N ALA A 167 3.26 -18.84 -27.92
CA ALA A 167 3.54 -19.22 -29.31
C ALA A 167 5.00 -19.70 -29.52
N ALA A 168 5.97 -19.06 -28.85
CA ALA A 168 7.38 -19.47 -28.92
C ALA A 168 7.67 -20.79 -28.18
N GLY A 169 6.98 -21.06 -27.07
CA GLY A 169 7.14 -22.29 -26.28
C GLY A 169 6.51 -23.54 -26.91
N HIS A 170 5.64 -23.38 -27.91
CA HIS A 170 5.06 -24.49 -28.67
C HIS A 170 5.93 -24.97 -29.85
N ILE A 171 7.05 -24.31 -30.13
CA ILE A 171 7.92 -24.56 -31.29
C ILE A 171 9.26 -25.24 -30.88
N SER A 172 9.46 -25.53 -29.60
CA SER A 172 10.62 -26.28 -29.06
C SER A 172 10.21 -27.66 -28.57
#